data_AF-A0A7T0JSV0-F1
#
_entry.id   AF-A0A7T0JSV0-F1
#
_cell.length_a   1.000
_cell.length_b   1.000
_cell.length_c   1.000
_cell.angle_alpha   90.00
_cell.angle_beta   90.00
_cell.angle_gamma   90.00
#
_symmetry.space_group_name_H-M   'P 1'
#
loop_
_entity.id
_entity.type
_entity.pdbx_description
1 polymer ?
#
loop_
_entity_poly.entity_id
_entity_poly.type
_entity_poly.pdbx_seq_one_letter_code
_entity_poly.pdbx_strand_id
1 'polypeptide(L)' 'MMTLELDDETAGVLNELATQQHLSPAQLVKTALLEYLEDCQDAKRAEVAYQSYLDGGKVSHSLDDVVKAFGLDS' A
#
# COMPACT_ATOMS: atom_id res chain seq x y z
N MET A 1 19.77 11.97 6.10
CA MET A 1 20.01 12.19 4.66
C MET A 1 20.54 10.88 4.12
N MET A 2 19.89 10.32 3.10
CA MET A 2 20.30 9.10 2.42
C MET A 2 20.59 9.47 0.96
N THR A 3 21.67 8.95 0.41
CA THR A 3 22.02 9.12 -1.00
C THR A 3 21.67 7.82 -1.72
N LEU A 4 20.97 7.93 -2.84
CA LEU A 4 20.63 6.82 -3.72
C LEU A 4 21.39 7.03 -5.03
N GLU A 5 22.22 6.07 -5.41
CA GLU A 5 22.89 6.08 -6.70
C GLU A 5 21.97 5.42 -7.73
N LEU A 6 21.76 6.11 -8.84
CA LEU A 6 20.94 5.67 -9.97
C LEU A 6 21.80 5.72 -11.22
N ASP A 7 21.57 4.80 -12.14
CA ASP A 7 22.10 4.93 -13.49
C ASP A 7 21.45 6.11 -14.23
N ASP A 8 22.10 6.56 -15.31
CA ASP A 8 21.68 7.74 -16.05
C ASP A 8 20.27 7.60 -16.66
N GLU A 9 19.88 6.39 -17.07
CA GLU A 9 18.55 6.12 -17.64
C GLU A 9 17.47 6.26 -16.57
N THR A 10 17.64 5.58 -15.44
CA THR A 10 16.70 5.67 -14.30
C THR A 10 16.60 7.09 -13.75
N ALA A 11 17.73 7.79 -13.64
CA ALA A 11 17.75 9.20 -13.22
C ALA A 11 17.02 10.11 -14.22
N GLY A 12 17.15 9.85 -15.53
CA GLY A 12 16.42 10.55 -16.57
C GLY A 12 14.91 10.40 -16.41
N VAL A 13 14.43 9.16 -16.34
CA VAL A 13 13.00 8.85 -16.16
C VAL A 13 12.44 9.46 -14.87
N LEU A 14 13.18 9.39 -13.76
CA LEU A 14 12.77 9.99 -12.50
C LEU A 14 12.56 11.50 -12.63
N ASN A 15 13.48 12.20 -13.30
CA ASN A 15 13.38 13.65 -13.50
C ASN A 15 12.19 14.03 -14.40
N GLU A 16 11.92 13.25 -15.45
CA GLU A 16 10.77 13.46 -16.33
C GLU A 16 9.45 13.30 -15.56
N LEU A 17 9.30 12.21 -14.81
CA LEU A 17 8.11 11.95 -14.00
C LEU A 17 7.92 12.99 -12.90
N ALA A 18 8.99 13.39 -12.22
CA ALA A 18 8.95 14.44 -11.22
C ALA A 18 8.46 15.77 -11.82
N THR A 19 8.93 16.10 -13.02
CA THR A 19 8.48 17.30 -13.75
C THR A 19 7.01 17.23 -14.11
N GLN A 20 6.54 16.10 -14.66
CA GLN A 20 5.13 15.89 -15.03
C GLN A 20 4.19 15.99 -13.82
N GLN A 21 4.65 15.56 -12.65
CA GLN A 21 3.88 15.59 -11.41
C GLN A 21 4.09 16.86 -10.58
N HIS A 22 4.89 17.81 -11.06
CA HIS A 22 5.25 19.04 -10.35
C HIS A 22 5.87 18.78 -8.96
N LEU A 23 6.67 17.73 -8.84
CA LEU A 23 7.40 17.34 -7.64
C LEU A 23 8.91 17.46 -7.86
N SER A 24 9.67 17.56 -6.77
CA SER A 24 11.10 17.27 -6.84
C SER A 24 11.35 15.75 -6.95
N PRO A 25 12.46 15.31 -7.58
CA PRO A 25 12.83 13.89 -7.64
C PRO A 25 12.83 13.21 -6.27
N ALA A 26 13.33 13.90 -5.23
CA ALA A 26 13.36 13.38 -3.87
C ALA A 26 11.96 13.19 -3.27
N GLN A 27 11.02 14.09 -3.56
CA GLN A 27 9.62 13.94 -3.13
C GLN A 27 8.96 12.77 -3.84
N LEU A 28 9.17 12.63 -5.15
CA LEU A 28 8.62 11.51 -5.92
C LEU A 28 9.16 10.16 -5.42
N VAL A 29 10.48 10.04 -5.21
CA VAL A 29 11.08 8.83 -4.63
C VAL A 29 10.53 8.53 -3.25
N LYS A 30 10.36 9.55 -2.40
CA LYS A 30 9.79 9.37 -1.06
C LYS A 30 8.36 8.84 -1.13
N THR A 31 7.52 9.40 -1.98
CA THR A 31 6.13 8.97 -2.15
C THR A 31 6.07 7.54 -2.66
N ALA A 32 6.79 7.23 -3.74
CA ALA A 32 6.84 5.88 -4.31
C ALA A 32 7.34 4.83 -3.31
N LEU A 33 8.34 5.18 -2.50
CA LEU A 33 8.85 4.30 -1.46
C LEU A 33 7.81 4.05 -0.36
N LEU A 34 7.05 5.07 0.05
CA LEU A 34 5.99 4.92 1.05
C LEU A 34 4.87 4.01 0.54
N GLU A 35 4.41 4.23 -0.69
CA GLU A 35 3.39 3.40 -1.35
C GLU A 35 3.85 1.94 -1.44
N TYR A 36 5.08 1.69 -1.90
CA TYR A 36 5.63 0.34 -1.97
C TYR A 36 5.70 -0.36 -0.60
N LEU A 37 6.08 0.38 0.45
CA LEU A 37 6.15 -0.15 1.81
C LEU A 37 4.77 -0.45 2.40
N GLU A 38 3.77 0.35 2.05
CA GLU A 38 2.37 0.12 2.40
C GLU A 38 1.84 -1.14 1.71
N ASP A 39 2.06 -1.27 0.40
CA ASP A 39 1.65 -2.45 -0.38
C ASP A 39 2.25 -3.75 0.17
N CYS A 40 3.53 -3.71 0.57
CA CYS A 40 4.19 -4.86 1.21
C CYS A 40 3.52 -5.23 2.55
N GLN A 41 3.11 -4.25 3.35
CA GLN A 41 2.42 -4.49 4.61
C GLN A 41 1.02 -5.05 4.38
N ASP A 42 0.30 -4.51 3.41
CA ASP A 42 -1.05 -4.95 3.09
C ASP A 42 -1.08 -6.35 2.50
N ALA A 43 -0.13 -6.69 1.62
CA ALA A 43 0.06 -8.05 1.15
C ALA A 43 0.30 -9.04 2.31
N LYS A 44 1.15 -8.66 3.28
CA LYS A 44 1.41 -9.47 4.47
C LYS A 44 0.16 -9.62 5.35
N ARG A 45 -0.62 -8.56 5.56
CA ARG A 45 -1.86 -8.61 6.34
C ARG A 45 -2.91 -9.48 5.66
N ALA A 46 -3.04 -9.34 4.34
CA ALA A 46 -3.96 -10.15 3.53
C ALA A 46 -3.63 -11.64 3.64
N GLU A 47 -2.34 -12.00 3.56
CA GLU A 47 -1.89 -13.39 3.71
C GLU A 47 -2.25 -13.95 5.10
N VAL A 48 -2.00 -13.19 6.16
CA VAL A 48 -2.35 -13.61 7.53
C VAL A 48 -3.86 -13.80 7.70
N ALA A 49 -4.66 -12.87 7.16
CA ALA A 49 -6.11 -12.98 7.19
C ALA A 49 -6.61 -14.20 6.40
N TYR A 50 -6.01 -14.47 5.24
CA TYR A 50 -6.34 -15.62 4.42
C TYR A 50 -5.98 -16.93 5.10
N GLN A 51 -4.80 -17.03 5.70
CA GLN A 51 -4.40 -18.22 6.46
C GLN A 51 -5.33 -18.47 7.66
N SER A 52 -5.71 -17.41 8.38
CA SER A 52 -6.68 -17.51 9.49
C SER A 52 -8.04 -18.02 9.03
N TYR A 53 -8.48 -17.63 7.82
CA TYR A 53 -9.69 -18.16 7.19
C TYR A 53 -9.56 -19.64 6.82
N LEU A 54 -8.39 -20.08 6.32
CA LEU A 54 -8.14 -21.50 6.02
C LEU A 54 -8.13 -22.35 7.29
N ASP A 55 -7.48 -21.87 8.35
CA ASP A 55 -7.33 -22.60 9.63
C ASP A 55 -8.63 -22.63 10.44
N GLY A 56 -9.38 -21.52 10.46
CA GLY A 56 -10.62 -21.36 11.23
C GLY A 56 -11.89 -21.82 10.50
N GLY A 57 -11.79 -22.09 9.19
CA GLY A 57 -12.93 -22.42 8.33
C GLY A 57 -13.77 -21.20 7.94
N LYS A 58 -14.79 -21.42 7.09
CA LYS A 58 -15.72 -20.36 6.66
C LYS A 58 -16.49 -19.80 7.85
N VAL A 59 -16.10 -18.63 8.32
CA VAL A 59 -16.93 -17.81 9.21
C VAL A 59 -17.85 -16.96 8.35
N SER A 60 -19.15 -17.19 8.47
CA SER A 60 -20.18 -16.35 7.85
C SER A 60 -20.88 -15.56 8.96
N HIS A 61 -21.00 -14.25 8.77
CA HIS A 61 -21.79 -13.38 9.64
C HIS A 61 -23.06 -12.97 8.90
N SER A 62 -24.16 -12.79 9.63
CA SER A 62 -25.34 -12.16 9.03
C SER A 62 -25.03 -10.71 8.69
N LEU A 63 -25.71 -10.15 7.68
CA LEU A 63 -25.53 -8.73 7.33
C LEU A 63 -25.84 -7.82 8.52
N ASP A 64 -26.86 -8.15 9.32
CA ASP A 64 -27.24 -7.42 10.51
C ASP A 64 -26.12 -7.39 11.56
N ASP A 65 -25.42 -8.52 11.78
CA ASP A 65 -24.29 -8.58 12.70
C ASP A 65 -23.12 -7.70 12.23
N VAL A 66 -22.86 -7.68 10.91
CA VAL A 66 -21.80 -6.84 10.32
C VAL A 66 -22.16 -5.37 10.47
N VAL A 67 -23.38 -4.98 10.10
CA VAL A 67 -23.86 -3.59 10.20
C VAL A 67 -23.72 -3.07 11.64
N LYS A 68 -24.14 -3.88 12.63
CA LYS A 68 -24.00 -3.53 14.04
C LYS A 68 -22.55 -3.48 14.51
N ALA A 69 -21.71 -4.42 14.10
CA ALA A 69 -20.31 -4.49 14.51
C ALA A 69 -19.49 -3.28 14.03
N PHE A 70 -19.83 -2.74 12.87
CA PHE A 70 -19.14 -1.58 12.27
C PHE A 70 -19.87 -0.24 12.48
N GLY A 71 -20.98 -0.22 13.23
CA GLY A 71 -21.74 1.01 13.53
C GLY A 71 -22.37 1.65 12.28
N LEU A 72 -22.81 0.83 11.33
CA LEU A 72 -23.41 1.26 10.07
C LEU A 72 -24.95 1.35 10.13
N ASP A 73 -25.55 1.18 11.31
CA ASP A 73 -26.99 1.24 11.59
C ASP A 73 -27.53 2.65 11.88
N SER A 74 -26.71 3.69 11.60
CA SER A 74 -27.00 5.10 11.85
C SER A 74 -27.60 5.83 10.65
#